data_AF-A0A1V4QX24-F1
#
_entry.id   AF-A0A1V4QX24-F1
#
_cell.length_a   1.000
_cell.length_b   1.000
_cell.length_c   1.000
_cell.angle_alpha   90.00
_cell.angle_beta   90.00
_cell.angle_gamma   90.00
#
_symmetry.space_group_name_H-M   'P 1'
#
loop_
_entity.id
_entity.type
_entity.pdbx_description
1 polymer ?
#
loop_
_entity_poly.entity_id
_entity_poly.type
_entity_poly.pdbx_seq_one_letter_code
_entity_poly.pdbx_strand_id
1 'polypeptide(L)'
;METNKLYVGNLNYDTTEDALREAFTPHGTVVSVTIIGRKGFGFVEMDSTEAAQKAKDALDGTVLDGRTIRVDAARPRRESSSEGGDSF
;
A
#
# COMPACT_ATOMS: atom_id res chain seq x y z
N MET A 1 6.06 11.09 -10.12
CA MET A 1 6.51 9.77 -9.63
C MET A 1 5.30 9.11 -9.01
N GLU A 2 4.58 8.36 -9.84
CA GLU A 2 3.38 7.62 -9.45
C GLU A 2 3.83 6.17 -9.25
N THR A 3 3.68 5.66 -8.03
CA THR A 3 4.06 4.29 -7.68
C THR A 3 2.81 3.41 -7.68
N ASN A 4 2.98 2.17 -8.14
CA ASN A 4 1.99 1.10 -8.04
C ASN A 4 1.86 0.56 -6.60
N LYS A 5 2.43 1.25 -5.60
CA LYS A 5 2.48 0.81 -4.21
C LYS A 5 1.60 1.74 -3.37
N LEU A 6 0.75 1.17 -2.54
CA LEU A 6 -0.22 1.83 -1.70
C LEU A 6 0.11 1.60 -0.24
N TYR A 7 -0.02 2.65 0.56
CA TYR A 7 0.07 2.61 2.00
C TYR A 7 -1.33 2.47 2.57
N VAL A 8 -1.54 1.49 3.44
CA VAL A 8 -2.80 1.28 4.15
C VAL A 8 -2.58 1.46 5.64
N GLY A 9 -3.16 2.50 6.22
CA GLY A 9 -3.08 2.81 7.64
C GLY A 9 -4.41 2.59 8.36
N ASN A 10 -4.34 2.61 9.70
CA ASN A 10 -5.50 2.45 10.58
C ASN A 10 -6.20 1.09 10.43
N LEU A 11 -5.41 0.04 10.18
CA LEU A 11 -5.90 -1.33 10.09
C LEU A 11 -6.24 -1.91 11.46
N ASN A 12 -7.18 -2.85 11.50
CA ASN A 12 -7.44 -3.65 12.69
C ASN A 12 -6.29 -4.62 12.95
N TYR A 13 -6.15 -5.04 14.21
CA TYR A 13 -5.24 -6.13 14.55
C TYR A 13 -5.65 -7.47 13.93
N ASP A 14 -6.93 -7.60 13.56
CA ASP A 14 -7.49 -8.76 12.86
C ASP A 14 -7.28 -8.71 11.34
N THR A 15 -6.92 -7.53 10.80
CA THR A 15 -6.73 -7.39 9.35
C THR A 15 -5.47 -8.12 8.90
N THR A 16 -5.65 -9.10 8.02
CA THR A 16 -4.58 -9.91 7.43
C THR A 16 -4.25 -9.50 6.01
N GLU A 17 -3.13 -10.00 5.50
CA GLU A 17 -2.66 -9.72 4.14
C GLU A 17 -3.66 -10.21 3.10
N ASP A 18 -4.34 -11.31 3.40
CA ASP A 18 -5.39 -11.87 2.57
C ASP A 18 -6.62 -10.96 2.50
N ALA A 19 -7.07 -10.43 3.65
CA ALA A 19 -8.18 -9.47 3.71
C ALA A 19 -7.90 -8.18 2.91
N LEU A 20 -6.66 -7.67 2.99
CA LEU A 20 -6.23 -6.56 2.12
C LEU A 20 -6.24 -6.98 0.66
N ARG A 21 -5.67 -8.13 0.33
CA ARG A 21 -5.64 -8.61 -1.06
C ARG A 21 -7.05 -8.76 -1.64
N GLU A 22 -7.99 -9.31 -0.89
CA GLU A 22 -9.38 -9.45 -1.31
C GLU A 22 -10.07 -8.10 -1.48
N ALA A 23 -9.84 -7.14 -0.56
CA ALA A 23 -10.37 -5.79 -0.67
C ALA A 23 -9.83 -5.03 -1.89
N PHE A 24 -8.57 -5.26 -2.28
CA PHE A 24 -7.92 -4.56 -3.39
C PHE A 24 -8.10 -5.26 -4.74
N THR A 25 -8.33 -6.59 -4.77
CA THR A 25 -8.60 -7.41 -5.97
C THR A 25 -9.67 -6.83 -6.91
N PRO A 26 -10.86 -6.37 -6.45
CA PRO A 26 -11.87 -5.80 -7.34
C PRO A 26 -11.45 -4.46 -7.98
N HIS A 27 -10.46 -3.78 -7.40
CA HIS A 27 -9.93 -2.53 -7.91
C HIS A 27 -8.67 -2.72 -8.77
N GLY A 28 -8.01 -3.88 -8.65
CA GLY A 28 -6.98 -4.34 -9.58
C GLY A 28 -6.15 -5.52 -9.06
N THR A 29 -5.15 -5.90 -9.84
CA THR A 29 -4.29 -7.05 -9.50
C THR A 29 -3.26 -6.67 -8.44
N VAL A 30 -3.32 -7.35 -7.29
CA VAL A 30 -2.35 -7.22 -6.20
C VAL A 30 -1.14 -8.10 -6.51
N VAL A 31 0.04 -7.50 -6.62
CA VAL A 31 1.33 -8.16 -6.85
C VAL A 31 1.92 -8.64 -5.53
N SER A 32 1.87 -7.79 -4.51
CA SER A 32 2.45 -8.10 -3.21
C SER A 32 1.73 -7.36 -2.09
N VAL A 33 1.57 -8.00 -0.93
CA VAL A 33 1.04 -7.37 0.27
C VAL A 33 2.09 -7.50 1.36
N THR A 34 2.19 -6.48 2.21
CA THR A 34 3.09 -6.50 3.36
C THR A 34 2.41 -5.80 4.52
N ILE A 35 1.98 -6.55 5.52
CA ILE A 35 1.38 -5.99 6.74
C ILE A 35 2.42 -5.82 7.85
N ILE A 36 2.37 -4.68 8.51
CA ILE A 36 3.19 -4.34 9.67
C ILE A 36 2.24 -4.20 10.87
N GLY A 37 1.72 -5.36 11.30
CA GLY A 37 0.71 -5.47 12.35
C GLY A 37 1.12 -4.87 13.70
N ARG A 38 2.43 -4.71 13.94
CA ARG A 38 2.95 -4.06 15.16
C ARG A 38 2.56 -2.58 15.28
N LYS A 39 2.15 -1.93 14.18
CA LYS A 39 1.77 -0.52 14.19
C LYS A 39 0.47 -0.21 13.42
N GLY A 40 -0.30 -1.24 13.09
CA GLY A 40 -1.63 -1.09 12.47
C GLY A 40 -1.59 -0.46 11.06
N PHE A 41 -0.55 -0.77 10.29
CA PHE A 41 -0.43 -0.33 8.90
C PHE A 41 0.20 -1.40 8.01
N GLY A 42 0.01 -1.29 6.71
CA GLY A 42 0.54 -2.19 5.70
C GLY A 42 0.80 -1.48 4.38
N PHE A 43 1.36 -2.23 3.44
CA PHE A 43 1.64 -1.79 2.08
C PHE A 43 1.07 -2.81 1.10
N VAL A 44 0.48 -2.32 0.01
CA VAL A 44 -0.08 -3.13 -1.08
C VAL A 44 0.58 -2.69 -2.37
N GLU A 45 1.27 -3.60 -3.04
CA GLU A 45 1.80 -3.40 -4.38
C GLU A 45 0.80 -3.95 -5.40
N MET A 46 0.40 -3.08 -6.32
CA MET A 46 -0.49 -3.37 -7.43
C MET A 46 0.33 -3.62 -8.70
N ASP A 47 -0.28 -4.25 -9.69
CA ASP A 47 0.34 -4.47 -11.00
C ASP A 47 0.53 -3.16 -11.78
N SER A 48 -0.46 -2.28 -11.69
CA SER A 48 -0.52 -1.04 -12.45
C SER A 48 -0.85 0.16 -11.57
N THR A 49 -0.28 1.32 -11.88
CA THR A 49 -0.48 2.55 -11.11
C THR A 49 -1.93 3.07 -11.19
N GLU A 50 -2.59 2.85 -12.32
CA GLU A 50 -4.00 3.23 -12.52
C GLU A 50 -4.94 2.44 -11.59
N ALA A 51 -4.71 1.13 -11.49
CA ALA A 51 -5.39 0.27 -10.53
C ALA A 51 -5.10 0.71 -9.08
N ALA A 52 -3.86 1.10 -8.80
CA ALA A 52 -3.48 1.59 -7.48
C ALA A 52 -4.23 2.88 -7.11
N GLN A 53 -4.30 3.86 -8.01
CA GLN A 53 -5.06 5.09 -7.79
C GLN A 53 -6.55 4.82 -7.59
N LYS A 54 -7.13 3.94 -8.39
CA LYS A 54 -8.55 3.59 -8.29
C LYS A 54 -8.87 2.86 -6.97
N ALA A 55 -8.01 1.94 -6.55
CA ALA A 55 -8.14 1.28 -5.25
C ALA A 55 -7.97 2.28 -4.11
N LYS A 56 -7.01 3.20 -4.22
CA LYS A 56 -6.80 4.27 -3.25
C LYS A 56 -8.08 5.10 -3.06
N ASP A 57 -8.62 5.67 -4.13
CA ASP A 57 -9.78 6.56 -4.05
C ASP A 57 -11.04 5.82 -3.54
N ALA A 58 -11.20 4.55 -3.93
CA ALA A 58 -12.33 3.75 -3.51
C ALA A 58 -12.24 3.24 -2.06
N LEU A 59 -11.04 2.95 -1.56
CA LEU A 59 -10.82 2.36 -0.23
C LEU A 59 -10.39 3.38 0.83
N ASP A 60 -9.85 4.54 0.45
CA ASP A 60 -9.49 5.60 1.39
C ASP A 60 -10.73 6.12 2.11
N GLY A 61 -10.71 6.09 3.45
CA GLY A 61 -11.83 6.53 4.26
C GLY A 61 -12.98 5.52 4.36
N THR A 62 -12.83 4.31 3.80
CA THR A 62 -13.83 3.24 3.98
C THR A 62 -13.70 2.56 5.32
N VAL A 63 -14.78 1.93 5.79
CA VAL A 63 -14.79 1.18 7.05
C VAL A 63 -14.48 -0.29 6.76
N LEU A 64 -13.32 -0.75 7.20
CA LEU A 64 -12.91 -2.16 7.17
C LEU A 64 -12.87 -2.67 8.61
N ASP A 65 -13.54 -3.78 8.90
CA ASP A 65 -13.53 -4.42 10.22
C ASP A 65 -13.92 -3.47 11.38
N GLY A 66 -14.87 -2.56 11.11
CA GLY A 66 -15.33 -1.57 12.08
C GLY A 66 -14.38 -0.39 12.33
N ARG A 67 -13.29 -0.26 11.57
CA ARG A 67 -12.42 0.93 11.58
C ARG A 67 -12.27 1.57 10.21
N THR A 68 -12.18 2.88 10.20
CA THR A 68 -11.91 3.64 8.97
C THR A 68 -10.47 3.41 8.54
N ILE A 69 -10.25 2.72 7.43
CA ILE A 69 -8.92 2.56 6.87
C ILE A 69 -8.52 3.79 6.08
N ARG A 70 -7.21 4.02 5.98
CA ARG A 70 -6.65 5.13 5.22
C ARG A 70 -5.75 4.59 4.13
N VAL A 71 -6.02 4.94 2.88
CA VAL A 71 -5.25 4.44 1.74
C VAL A 71 -4.57 5.61 1.05
N ASP A 72 -3.25 5.58 0.98
CA ASP A 72 -2.48 6.62 0.31
C ASP A 72 -1.43 6.04 -0.65
N ALA A 73 -0.87 6.86 -1.53
CA ALA A 73 0.18 6.40 -2.44
C ALA A 73 1.46 6.19 -1.62
N ALA A 74 1.97 4.96 -1.57
CA ALA A 74 3.22 4.70 -0.89
C ALA A 74 4.34 5.40 -1.64
N ARG A 75 4.92 6.43 -1.01
CA ARG A 75 6.13 7.04 -1.52
C ARG A 75 7.18 5.94 -1.66
N PRO A 76 7.84 5.81 -2.82
CA PRO A 76 8.98 4.94 -2.90
C PRO A 76 9.92 5.47 -1.82
N ARG A 77 10.39 4.58 -0.93
CA ARG A 77 11.50 4.92 -0.06
C ARG A 77 12.57 5.35 -1.05
N ARG A 78 12.86 6.65 -1.11
CA ARG A 78 13.94 7.20 -1.91
C ARG A 78 15.12 6.35 -1.49
N GLU A 79 15.46 5.38 -2.33
CA GLU A 79 16.75 4.74 -2.32
C GLU A 79 17.68 5.94 -2.27
N SER A 80 18.45 6.01 -1.20
CA SER A 80 19.54 6.95 -1.16
C SER A 80 20.41 6.52 -2.32
N SER A 81 20.22 7.15 -3.48
CA SER A 81 21.24 7.26 -4.51
C SER A 81 22.37 8.00 -3.82
N SER A 82 23.22 7.23 -3.15
CA SER A 82 24.65 7.45 -3.14
C SER A 82 25.14 6.20 -3.88
N GLU A 83 25.48 6.23 -5.16
CA GLU A 83 26.36 7.23 -5.77
C GLU A 83 27.41 7.68 -4.75
N GLY A 84 28.19 6.70 -4.31
CA GLY A 84 29.61 6.88 -3.99
C GLY A 84 30.41 6.39 -5.19
N GLY A 85 30.21 7.06 -6.32
CA GLY A 85 31.07 6.98 -7.49
C GLY A 85 32.06 8.13 -7.40
N ASP A 86 33.11 7.95 -6.62
CA ASP A 86 34.21 8.89 -6.47
C ASP A 86 35.45 8.10 -5.99
N SER A 87 36.66 8.22 -6.52
CA SER A 87 37.27 8.74 -7.75
C SER A 87 38.70 8.14 -7.77
N PHE A 88 39.32 8.05 -8.95
CA PHE A 88 40.73 7.71 -9.26
C PHE A 88 41.12 6.24 -9.42
#